data_AF-A0A1I8EMS1-F1
#
_entry.id   AF-A0A1I8EMS1-F1
#
_cell.length_a   1.000
_cell.length_b   1.000
_cell.length_c   1.000
_cell.angle_alpha   90.00
_cell.angle_beta   90.00
_cell.angle_gamma   90.00
#
_symmetry.space_group_name_H-M   'P 1'
#
loop_
_entity.id
_entity.type
_entity.pdbx_description
1 polymer ?
#
loop_
_entity_poly.entity_id
_entity_poly.type
_entity_poly.pdbx_seq_one_letter_code
_entity_poly.pdbx_strand_id
1 'polypeptide(L)'
;MSRKHLEERQGSKYDLLSRMRAAVEQKNSDLVTEICKHCSETEALLFDNAIVDEMETMVSALFTITRRALPDLTDRIEKIIHRFICYGQSQFVRKAALCALQEMKTGTVWKDYFILMDVLQESQFHLVEPVLPIFNRILCKCEATMENDNSLPWFWVQLLFVRALDHPNGWIRVWAAQKVFSIDAALLKADYSIILSSVLAALGNSNIYWRLIEDAKLNSFIQDFGSFLERIASAGSGDDEKNFFKTFVLLLSVHVSSSTSLFFVSCSLQFCMPAPIYNNCLALCRPVLSAVARMPYLPLRICTTANFLKFFFKLADRVCYFIISFYYISVVTNQKKKVDFPNFSEFEFATISMIISRTGMKHIVSRRYCQNYRKINMDFCYKNFSTIQLLLKH
;
A
#
# COMPACT_ATOMS: atom_id res chain seq x y z
N MET A 1 40.04 22.59 25.59
CA MET A 1 40.13 21.11 25.58
C MET A 1 41.22 20.69 24.61
N SER A 2 42.21 19.92 25.07
CA SER A 2 43.41 19.58 24.30
C SER A 2 43.13 18.54 23.20
N ARG A 3 43.76 18.71 22.02
CA ARG A 3 43.67 17.83 20.84
C ARG A 3 43.89 16.34 21.17
N LYS A 4 44.75 16.06 22.17
CA LYS A 4 45.01 14.71 22.72
C LYS A 4 43.77 14.01 23.30
N HIS A 5 42.88 14.74 23.99
CA HIS A 5 41.66 14.16 24.55
C HIS A 5 40.60 13.82 23.49
N LEU A 6 40.67 14.45 22.31
CA LEU A 6 39.79 14.12 21.19
C LEU A 6 40.27 12.84 20.47
N GLU A 7 41.58 12.68 20.31
CA GLU A 7 42.20 11.52 19.67
C GLU A 7 42.08 10.24 20.53
N GLU A 8 42.27 10.33 21.86
CA GLU A 8 42.08 9.20 22.79
C GLU A 8 40.61 8.72 22.84
N ARG A 9 39.65 9.65 22.81
CA ARG A 9 38.21 9.31 22.75
C ARG A 9 37.81 8.67 21.43
N GLN A 10 38.45 9.03 20.32
CA GLN A 10 38.19 8.41 19.02
C GLN A 10 38.80 7.00 18.94
N GLY A 11 40.04 6.80 19.40
CA GLY A 11 40.68 5.48 19.43
C GLY A 11 39.93 4.44 20.27
N SER A 12 39.41 4.83 21.44
CA SER A 12 38.60 3.95 22.30
C SER A 12 37.23 3.60 21.69
N LYS A 13 36.61 4.52 20.93
CA LYS A 13 35.33 4.26 20.25
C LYS A 13 35.46 3.22 19.12
N TYR A 14 36.56 3.25 18.35
CA TYR A 14 36.81 2.27 17.28
C TYR A 14 37.11 0.87 17.82
N ASP A 15 37.83 0.76 18.93
CA ASP A 15 38.12 -0.52 19.60
C ASP A 15 36.85 -1.19 20.17
N LEU A 16 35.91 -0.39 20.70
CA LEU A 16 34.66 -0.93 21.23
C LEU A 16 33.73 -1.45 20.11
N LEU A 17 33.63 -0.71 18.99
CA LEU A 17 32.84 -1.13 17.83
C LEU A 17 33.39 -2.42 17.20
N SER A 18 34.71 -2.59 17.12
CA SER A 18 35.32 -3.82 16.59
C SER A 18 35.10 -5.01 17.51
N ARG A 19 35.24 -4.84 18.83
CA ARG A 19 34.94 -5.88 19.83
C ARG A 19 33.47 -6.31 19.81
N MET A 20 32.56 -5.35 19.65
CA MET A 20 31.13 -5.62 19.59
C MET A 20 30.73 -6.34 18.28
N ARG A 21 31.33 -5.95 17.13
CA ARG A 21 31.16 -6.73 15.88
C ARG A 21 31.67 -8.15 16.00
N ALA A 22 32.87 -8.33 16.56
CA ALA A 22 33.42 -9.66 16.79
C ALA A 22 32.51 -10.52 17.70
N ALA A 23 31.89 -9.91 18.72
CA ALA A 23 30.94 -10.60 19.59
C ALA A 23 29.66 -11.02 18.85
N VAL A 24 29.15 -10.17 17.96
CA VAL A 24 28.00 -10.47 17.09
C VAL A 24 28.32 -11.59 16.10
N GLU A 25 29.49 -11.53 15.43
CA GLU A 25 29.98 -12.57 14.52
C GLU A 25 30.15 -13.92 15.22
N GLN A 26 30.58 -13.90 16.49
CA GLN A 26 30.69 -15.09 17.34
C GLN A 26 29.35 -15.55 17.92
N LYS A 27 28.24 -14.85 17.66
CA LYS A 27 26.90 -15.10 18.23
C LYS A 27 26.90 -15.14 19.77
N ASN A 28 27.76 -14.35 20.40
CA ASN A 28 27.91 -14.32 21.85
C ASN A 28 27.06 -13.20 22.47
N SER A 29 25.80 -13.50 22.78
CA SER A 29 24.85 -12.52 23.34
C SER A 29 25.28 -11.95 24.69
N ASP A 30 25.96 -12.76 25.51
CA ASP A 30 26.42 -12.35 26.84
C ASP A 30 27.52 -11.29 26.72
N LEU A 31 28.47 -11.50 25.80
CA LEU A 31 29.52 -10.55 25.52
C LEU A 31 28.96 -9.25 24.92
N VAL A 32 27.98 -9.33 24.02
CA VAL A 32 27.28 -8.13 23.50
C VAL A 32 26.61 -7.37 24.64
N THR A 33 25.91 -8.08 25.53
CA THR A 33 25.23 -7.47 26.68
C THR A 33 26.22 -6.82 27.63
N GLU A 34 27.34 -7.48 27.93
CA GLU A 34 28.40 -6.96 28.80
C GLU A 34 29.07 -5.71 28.22
N ILE A 35 29.35 -5.70 26.91
CA ILE A 35 29.88 -4.52 26.23
C ILE A 35 28.87 -3.36 26.33
N CYS A 36 27.57 -3.64 26.16
CA CYS A 36 26.50 -2.66 26.31
C CYS A 36 26.29 -2.15 27.74
N LYS A 37 26.90 -2.79 28.76
CA LYS A 37 26.93 -2.27 30.14
C LYS A 37 27.94 -1.16 30.33
N HIS A 38 28.76 -0.76 29.36
CA HIS A 38 29.81 0.24 29.62
C HIS A 38 29.91 1.38 28.60
N CYS A 39 29.05 1.47 27.57
CA CYS A 39 29.12 2.54 26.57
C CYS A 39 27.77 3.26 26.39
N SER A 40 27.77 4.44 25.75
CA SER A 40 26.59 5.33 25.78
C SER A 40 26.26 6.10 24.49
N GLU A 41 26.97 5.93 23.37
CA GLU A 41 26.59 6.57 22.08
C GLU A 41 26.92 5.69 20.86
N THR A 42 28.06 5.00 20.92
CA THR A 42 28.56 4.11 19.86
C THR A 42 27.71 2.85 19.67
N GLU A 43 26.95 2.45 20.69
CA GLU A 43 26.08 1.27 20.65
C GLU A 43 24.95 1.44 19.64
N ALA A 44 24.24 2.57 19.71
CA ALA A 44 23.10 2.82 18.83
C ALA A 44 23.49 2.83 17.33
N LEU A 45 24.76 3.15 16.99
CA LEU A 45 25.28 3.07 15.61
C LEU A 45 25.37 1.63 15.09
N LEU A 46 25.59 0.64 15.96
CA LEU A 46 25.63 -0.77 15.58
C LEU A 46 24.23 -1.32 15.36
N PHE A 47 23.30 -1.01 16.26
CA PHE A 47 21.89 -1.39 16.10
C PHE A 47 21.24 -0.75 14.85
N ASP A 48 21.65 0.46 14.48
CA ASP A 48 21.23 1.12 13.24
C ASP A 48 21.71 0.41 11.96
N ASN A 49 22.69 -0.49 12.06
CA ASN A 49 23.21 -1.25 10.93
C ASN A 49 23.00 -2.76 11.05
N ALA A 50 22.37 -3.21 12.13
CA ALA A 50 22.06 -4.61 12.41
C ALA A 50 21.41 -5.31 11.21
N ILE A 51 22.07 -6.34 10.69
CA ILE A 51 21.44 -7.23 9.71
C ILE A 51 20.51 -8.17 10.47
N VAL A 52 19.49 -8.68 9.77
CA VAL A 52 18.43 -9.52 10.33
C VAL A 52 18.96 -10.69 11.17
N ASP A 53 20.02 -11.37 10.72
CA ASP A 53 20.61 -12.53 11.43
C ASP A 53 21.33 -12.13 12.73
N GLU A 54 21.76 -10.88 12.85
CA GLU A 54 22.46 -10.36 14.01
C GLU A 54 21.49 -9.95 15.13
N MET A 55 20.21 -9.69 14.78
CA MET A 55 19.21 -9.20 15.72
C MET A 55 18.95 -10.18 16.88
N GLU A 56 19.05 -11.50 16.64
CA GLU A 56 18.89 -12.50 17.72
C GLU A 56 19.97 -12.36 18.80
N THR A 57 21.22 -12.15 18.38
CA THR A 57 22.35 -11.97 19.30
C THR A 57 22.29 -10.63 20.04
N MET A 58 21.75 -9.60 19.39
CA MET A 58 21.71 -8.23 19.93
C MET A 58 20.48 -7.92 20.79
N VAL A 59 19.41 -8.73 20.71
CA VAL A 59 18.14 -8.39 21.37
C VAL A 59 18.24 -8.32 22.90
N SER A 60 19.11 -9.12 23.53
CA SER A 60 19.31 -9.08 24.98
C SER A 60 19.92 -7.76 25.45
N ALA A 61 20.77 -7.14 24.63
CA ALA A 61 21.38 -5.86 24.92
C ALA A 61 20.40 -4.68 24.81
N LEU A 62 19.27 -4.83 24.10
CA LEU A 62 18.22 -3.80 24.06
C LEU A 62 17.69 -3.47 25.45
N PHE A 63 17.52 -4.47 26.33
CA PHE A 63 17.07 -4.23 27.72
C PHE A 63 18.07 -3.41 28.52
N THR A 64 19.37 -3.65 28.31
CA THR A 64 20.44 -2.89 28.95
C THR A 64 20.45 -1.43 28.49
N ILE A 65 20.22 -1.20 27.20
CA ILE A 65 20.19 0.14 26.59
C ILE A 65 18.94 0.91 27.01
N THR A 66 17.76 0.27 26.95
CA THR A 66 16.47 0.88 27.31
C THR A 66 16.43 1.29 28.79
N ARG A 67 16.90 0.44 29.71
CA ARG A 67 16.94 0.75 31.15
C ARG A 67 17.87 1.91 31.52
N ARG A 68 18.82 2.24 30.65
CA ARG A 68 19.74 3.37 30.86
C ARG A 68 19.12 4.71 30.49
N ALA A 69 18.04 4.70 29.72
CA ALA A 69 17.16 5.84 29.41
C ALA A 69 17.90 7.18 29.36
N LEU A 70 18.90 7.30 28.49
CA LEU A 70 19.53 8.58 28.20
C LEU A 70 18.52 9.43 27.41
N PRO A 71 18.05 10.58 27.94
CA PRO A 71 17.00 11.37 27.32
C PRO A 71 17.31 11.71 25.85
N ASP A 72 18.58 11.99 25.56
CA ASP A 72 19.11 12.36 24.24
C ASP A 72 19.10 11.20 23.22
N LEU A 73 18.86 9.96 23.64
CA LEU A 73 18.86 8.77 22.77
C LEU A 73 17.49 8.10 22.64
N THR A 74 16.47 8.60 23.34
CA THR A 74 15.12 8.00 23.39
C THR A 74 14.56 7.74 21.99
N ASP A 75 14.55 8.76 21.12
CA ASP A 75 14.04 8.64 19.74
C ASP A 75 14.81 7.61 18.90
N ARG A 76 16.11 7.49 19.14
CA ARG A 76 16.98 6.56 18.42
C ARG A 76 16.75 5.13 18.88
N ILE A 77 16.62 4.92 20.19
CA ILE A 77 16.30 3.64 20.79
C ILE A 77 14.92 3.18 20.31
N GLU A 78 13.93 4.07 20.22
CA GLU A 78 12.61 3.74 19.66
C GLU A 78 12.68 3.28 18.20
N LYS A 79 13.47 3.96 17.36
CA LYS A 79 13.69 3.54 15.96
C LYS A 79 14.34 2.16 15.87
N ILE A 80 15.31 1.88 16.75
CA ILE A 80 15.95 0.57 16.86
C ILE A 80 14.92 -0.49 17.26
N ILE A 81 14.13 -0.25 18.31
CA ILE A 81 13.09 -1.18 18.78
C ILE A 81 12.06 -1.43 17.66
N HIS A 82 11.59 -0.38 17.01
CA HIS A 82 10.68 -0.48 15.88
C HIS A 82 11.25 -1.37 14.77
N ARG A 83 12.54 -1.20 14.43
CA ARG A 83 13.24 -2.07 13.47
C ARG A 83 13.24 -3.54 13.91
N PHE A 84 13.55 -3.82 15.18
CA PHE A 84 13.55 -5.20 15.69
C PHE A 84 12.16 -5.83 15.65
N ILE A 85 11.11 -5.05 15.95
CA ILE A 85 9.73 -5.53 15.84
C ILE A 85 9.40 -5.83 14.36
N CYS A 86 9.74 -4.93 13.43
CA CYS A 86 9.41 -5.06 12.00
C CYS A 86 10.19 -6.15 11.26
N TYR A 87 11.49 -6.26 11.50
CA TYR A 87 12.40 -7.09 10.69
C TYR A 87 12.96 -8.31 11.43
N GLY A 88 12.72 -8.44 12.73
CA GLY A 88 13.13 -9.63 13.49
C GLY A 88 12.43 -10.87 12.95
N GLN A 89 13.19 -11.89 12.55
CA GLN A 89 12.67 -13.14 11.96
C GLN A 89 11.91 -13.98 12.99
N SER A 90 12.48 -14.13 14.19
CA SER A 90 11.89 -14.94 15.24
C SER A 90 10.86 -14.16 16.06
N GLN A 91 9.83 -14.86 16.54
CA GLN A 91 8.84 -14.31 17.47
C GLN A 91 9.51 -13.86 18.78
N PHE A 92 10.59 -14.55 19.18
CA PHE A 92 11.40 -14.18 20.34
C PHE A 92 11.94 -12.76 20.22
N VAL A 93 12.62 -12.43 19.11
CA VAL A 93 13.18 -11.07 18.90
C VAL A 93 12.10 -10.00 18.97
N ARG A 94 10.98 -10.23 18.28
CA ARG A 94 9.87 -9.27 18.24
C ARG A 94 9.23 -9.05 19.62
N LYS A 95 9.02 -10.13 20.39
CA LYS A 95 8.49 -10.03 21.76
C LYS A 95 9.47 -9.34 22.70
N ALA A 96 10.75 -9.69 22.63
CA ALA A 96 11.77 -9.06 23.46
C ALA A 96 11.89 -7.55 23.17
N ALA A 97 11.84 -7.15 21.89
CA ALA A 97 11.81 -5.75 21.51
C ALA A 97 10.54 -5.02 22.01
N LEU A 98 9.37 -5.68 21.96
CA LEU A 98 8.13 -5.13 22.51
C LEU A 98 8.21 -4.95 24.04
N CYS A 99 8.78 -5.92 24.76
CA CYS A 99 9.03 -5.80 26.20
C CYS A 99 10.02 -4.66 26.50
N ALA A 100 11.06 -4.47 25.67
CA ALA A 100 11.98 -3.35 25.83
C ALA A 100 11.26 -2.00 25.66
N LEU A 101 10.29 -1.91 24.75
CA LEU A 101 9.42 -0.73 24.60
C LEU A 101 8.54 -0.49 25.82
N GLN A 102 7.99 -1.56 26.41
CA GLN A 102 7.16 -1.49 27.62
C GLN A 102 7.91 -0.90 28.82
N GLU A 103 9.22 -1.14 28.93
CA GLU A 103 10.05 -0.53 29.98
C GLU A 103 10.18 1.00 29.80
N MET A 104 10.09 1.49 28.55
CA MET A 104 10.22 2.92 28.23
C MET A 104 8.89 3.68 28.25
N LYS A 105 7.77 3.00 27.96
CA LYS A 105 6.47 3.62 27.70
C LYS A 105 5.41 3.12 28.67
N THR A 106 4.92 4.00 29.54
CA THR A 106 4.03 3.62 30.64
C THR A 106 2.64 4.24 30.56
N GLY A 107 2.45 5.21 29.67
CA GLY A 107 1.18 5.87 29.41
C GLY A 107 0.03 4.92 29.08
N THR A 108 -1.21 5.36 29.34
CA THR A 108 -2.40 4.50 29.18
C THR A 108 -2.64 4.08 27.73
N VAL A 109 -2.32 4.94 26.76
CA VAL A 109 -2.43 4.61 25.33
C VAL A 109 -1.46 3.49 24.92
N TRP A 110 -0.28 3.44 25.56
CA TRP A 110 0.70 2.39 25.33
C TRP A 110 0.25 1.05 25.88
N LYS A 111 -0.45 1.03 27.03
CA LYS A 111 -1.08 -0.20 27.54
C LYS A 111 -2.07 -0.77 26.53
N ASP A 112 -2.93 0.08 25.97
CA ASP A 112 -3.86 -0.31 24.89
C ASP A 112 -3.11 -0.83 23.65
N TYR A 113 -2.01 -0.18 23.26
CA TYR A 113 -1.14 -0.59 22.16
C TYR A 113 -0.52 -1.99 22.40
N PHE A 114 0.03 -2.23 23.59
CA PHE A 114 0.65 -3.51 23.93
C PHE A 114 -0.37 -4.65 23.95
N ILE A 115 -1.56 -4.41 24.51
CA ILE A 115 -2.66 -5.39 24.49
C ILE A 115 -3.00 -5.78 23.05
N LEU A 116 -3.12 -4.81 22.14
CA LEU A 116 -3.41 -5.11 20.74
C LEU A 116 -2.27 -5.86 20.05
N MET A 117 -1.01 -5.49 20.30
CA MET A 117 0.15 -6.20 19.74
C MET A 117 0.22 -7.66 20.18
N ASP A 118 -0.18 -7.96 21.40
CA ASP A 118 -0.24 -9.34 21.90
C ASP A 118 -1.43 -10.10 21.33
N VAL A 119 -2.62 -9.50 21.36
CA VAL A 119 -3.84 -10.15 20.85
C VAL A 119 -3.79 -10.38 19.34
N LEU A 120 -3.15 -9.52 18.56
CA LEU A 120 -2.93 -9.73 17.12
C LEU A 120 -1.98 -10.91 16.80
N GLN A 121 -1.39 -11.57 17.80
CA GLN A 121 -0.69 -12.84 17.59
C GLN A 121 -1.64 -14.04 17.65
N GLU A 122 -2.85 -13.86 18.17
CA GLU A 122 -3.86 -14.91 18.27
C GLU A 122 -4.49 -15.21 16.91
N SER A 123 -4.38 -16.46 16.46
CA SER A 123 -4.94 -16.88 15.17
C SER A 123 -6.48 -16.92 15.14
N GLN A 124 -7.12 -16.99 16.31
CA GLN A 124 -8.56 -17.22 16.44
C GLN A 124 -9.32 -15.89 16.48
N PHE A 125 -10.20 -15.68 15.50
CA PHE A 125 -10.94 -14.42 15.37
C PHE A 125 -11.76 -14.06 16.61
N HIS A 126 -12.43 -15.03 17.24
CA HIS A 126 -13.28 -14.80 18.41
C HIS A 126 -12.51 -14.33 19.67
N LEU A 127 -11.19 -14.53 19.72
CA LEU A 127 -10.32 -13.98 20.77
C LEU A 127 -9.87 -12.55 20.46
N VAL A 128 -9.73 -12.23 19.18
CA VAL A 128 -9.26 -10.91 18.72
C VAL A 128 -10.41 -9.91 18.64
N GLU A 129 -11.57 -10.34 18.13
CA GLU A 129 -12.74 -9.51 17.86
C GLU A 129 -13.15 -8.61 19.03
N PRO A 130 -13.24 -9.09 20.29
CA PRO A 130 -13.63 -8.25 21.43
C PRO A 130 -12.64 -7.10 21.72
N VAL A 131 -11.41 -7.23 21.24
CA VAL A 131 -10.30 -6.29 21.50
C VAL A 131 -10.12 -5.30 20.34
N LEU A 132 -10.67 -5.59 19.16
CA LEU A 132 -10.61 -4.69 18.01
C LEU A 132 -11.13 -3.26 18.27
N PRO A 133 -12.15 -3.01 19.11
CA PRO A 133 -12.56 -1.65 19.46
C PRO A 133 -11.46 -0.79 20.09
N ILE A 134 -10.40 -1.38 20.66
CA ILE A 134 -9.25 -0.66 21.21
C ILE A 134 -8.55 0.20 20.14
N PHE A 135 -8.57 -0.23 18.87
CA PHE A 135 -8.00 0.57 17.77
C PHE A 135 -8.63 1.97 17.69
N ASN A 136 -9.93 2.11 17.99
CA ASN A 136 -10.57 3.43 17.98
C ASN A 136 -10.01 4.33 19.09
N ARG A 137 -9.76 3.78 20.28
CA ARG A 137 -9.17 4.53 21.40
C ARG A 137 -7.77 5.01 21.07
N ILE A 138 -6.97 4.13 20.45
CA ILE A 138 -5.62 4.47 19.99
C ILE A 138 -5.66 5.55 18.90
N LEU A 139 -6.53 5.40 17.90
CA LEU A 139 -6.67 6.39 16.82
C LEU A 139 -7.07 7.78 17.35
N CYS A 140 -7.92 7.86 18.37
CA CYS A 140 -8.28 9.13 19.03
C CYS A 140 -7.12 9.77 19.81
N LYS A 141 -6.06 9.02 20.11
CA LYS A 141 -4.84 9.48 20.78
C LYS A 141 -3.64 9.50 19.85
N CYS A 142 -3.87 9.33 18.55
CA CYS A 142 -2.84 9.33 17.55
C CYS A 142 -2.46 10.76 17.19
N GLU A 143 -1.17 11.08 17.29
CA GLU A 143 -0.62 12.38 16.89
C GLU A 143 0.47 12.17 15.83
N ALA A 144 0.72 13.20 15.02
CA ALA A 144 1.77 13.17 14.01
C ALA A 144 3.18 13.18 14.64
N THR A 145 3.32 13.76 15.83
CA THR A 145 4.58 13.97 16.55
C THR A 145 4.49 13.53 18.01
N MET A 146 5.62 13.11 18.60
CA MET A 146 5.72 12.75 20.02
C MET A 146 5.76 14.02 20.87
N GLU A 147 4.64 14.50 21.38
CA GLU A 147 4.64 15.61 22.34
C GLU A 147 4.51 15.13 23.79
N ASN A 148 3.95 13.94 24.04
CA ASN A 148 3.81 13.38 25.39
C ASN A 148 3.65 11.84 25.41
N ASP A 149 3.83 11.22 26.59
CA ASP A 149 3.68 9.74 26.78
C ASP A 149 2.21 9.26 26.72
N ASN A 150 1.26 10.19 26.59
CA ASN A 150 -0.17 9.89 26.47
C ASN A 150 -0.69 9.99 25.02
N SER A 151 0.19 10.25 24.06
CA SER A 151 -0.09 10.18 22.64
C SER A 151 0.73 9.08 21.97
N LEU A 152 0.18 8.54 20.87
CA LEU A 152 0.83 7.50 20.09
C LEU A 152 1.19 8.04 18.70
N PRO A 153 2.46 8.00 18.30
CA PRO A 153 2.88 8.42 16.98
C PRO A 153 2.25 7.56 15.90
N TRP A 154 1.96 8.20 14.77
CA TRP A 154 1.36 7.52 13.62
C TRP A 154 2.12 6.25 13.20
N PHE A 155 3.45 6.23 13.23
CA PHE A 155 4.23 5.06 12.80
C PHE A 155 3.99 3.79 13.65
N TRP A 156 3.71 3.95 14.94
CA TRP A 156 3.32 2.83 15.80
C TRP A 156 1.90 2.33 15.46
N VAL A 157 0.98 3.25 15.15
CA VAL A 157 -0.35 2.89 14.66
C VAL A 157 -0.28 2.18 13.30
N GLN A 158 0.60 2.64 12.40
CA GLN A 158 0.84 1.97 11.13
C GLN A 158 1.27 0.52 11.33
N LEU A 159 2.15 0.26 12.29
CA LEU A 159 2.62 -1.09 12.60
C LEU A 159 1.48 -2.02 13.04
N LEU A 160 0.54 -1.54 13.85
CA LEU A 160 -0.67 -2.31 14.21
C LEU A 160 -1.46 -2.71 12.95
N PHE A 161 -1.65 -1.79 12.01
CA PHE A 161 -2.36 -2.08 10.77
C PHE A 161 -1.58 -3.02 9.85
N VAL A 162 -0.27 -2.86 9.72
CA VAL A 162 0.58 -3.79 8.96
C VAL A 162 0.40 -5.21 9.49
N ARG A 163 0.41 -5.40 10.82
CA ARG A 163 0.18 -6.71 11.45
C ARG A 163 -1.22 -7.24 11.21
N ALA A 164 -2.24 -6.41 11.35
CA ALA A 164 -3.63 -6.83 11.15
C ALA A 164 -3.93 -7.17 9.67
N LEU A 165 -3.31 -6.47 8.72
CA LEU A 165 -3.44 -6.70 7.28
C LEU A 165 -2.68 -7.94 6.79
N ASP A 166 -1.57 -8.29 7.45
CA ASP A 166 -0.79 -9.52 7.18
C ASP A 166 -1.23 -10.71 8.07
N HIS A 167 -2.26 -10.51 8.90
CA HIS A 167 -2.69 -11.51 9.88
C HIS A 167 -3.09 -12.85 9.21
N PRO A 168 -2.75 -14.03 9.75
CA PRO A 168 -3.07 -15.32 9.12
C PRO A 168 -4.59 -15.56 8.96
N ASN A 169 -5.37 -15.12 9.94
CA ASN A 169 -6.83 -15.13 9.87
C ASN A 169 -7.34 -14.00 8.97
N GLY A 170 -8.04 -14.33 7.90
CA GLY A 170 -8.48 -13.29 6.98
C GLY A 170 -9.77 -12.56 7.35
N TRP A 171 -10.51 -12.95 8.40
CA TRP A 171 -11.56 -12.09 8.97
C TRP A 171 -10.93 -10.84 9.60
N ILE A 172 -9.79 -11.03 10.28
CA ILE A 172 -8.98 -9.93 10.82
C ILE A 172 -8.46 -9.04 9.68
N ARG A 173 -7.98 -9.64 8.58
CA ARG A 173 -7.54 -8.87 7.39
C ARG A 173 -8.67 -8.05 6.76
N VAL A 174 -9.87 -8.62 6.63
CA VAL A 174 -11.06 -7.90 6.11
C VAL A 174 -11.38 -6.72 7.03
N TRP A 175 -11.47 -6.97 8.34
CA TRP A 175 -11.72 -5.93 9.32
C TRP A 175 -10.65 -4.83 9.27
N ALA A 176 -9.36 -5.20 9.18
CA ALA A 176 -8.25 -4.26 9.14
C ALA A 176 -8.32 -3.37 7.89
N ALA A 177 -8.60 -3.94 6.71
CA ALA A 177 -8.76 -3.18 5.48
C ALA A 177 -9.93 -2.18 5.58
N GLN A 178 -11.10 -2.64 6.05
CA GLN A 178 -12.25 -1.76 6.29
C GLN A 178 -11.93 -0.66 7.30
N LYS A 179 -11.19 -1.00 8.35
CA LYS A 179 -10.81 -0.04 9.38
C LYS A 179 -9.85 1.01 8.84
N VAL A 180 -8.87 0.62 8.02
CA VAL A 180 -7.99 1.57 7.31
C VAL A 180 -8.79 2.52 6.44
N PHE A 181 -9.81 2.01 5.73
CA PHE A 181 -10.67 2.89 4.93
C PHE A 181 -11.39 3.92 5.80
N SER A 182 -11.71 3.63 7.06
CA SER A 182 -12.35 4.60 7.96
C SER A 182 -11.43 5.68 8.55
N ILE A 183 -10.10 5.59 8.36
CA ILE A 183 -9.14 6.53 8.95
C ILE A 183 -9.24 7.91 8.27
N ASP A 184 -8.95 8.96 9.04
CA ASP A 184 -8.81 10.32 8.52
C ASP A 184 -7.62 10.39 7.52
N ALA A 185 -7.89 10.94 6.34
CA ALA A 185 -6.89 11.14 5.30
C ALA A 185 -5.74 12.05 5.76
N ALA A 186 -5.98 12.96 6.72
CA ALA A 186 -4.94 13.82 7.28
C ALA A 186 -3.83 13.01 7.98
N LEU A 187 -4.17 11.93 8.69
CA LEU A 187 -3.19 11.04 9.34
C LEU A 187 -2.38 10.26 8.31
N LEU A 188 -3.00 9.90 7.18
CA LEU A 188 -2.37 9.12 6.13
C LEU A 188 -1.46 9.96 5.24
N LYS A 189 -1.65 11.27 5.18
CA LYS A 189 -0.91 12.16 4.26
C LYS A 189 0.61 12.13 4.48
N ALA A 190 1.05 12.08 5.74
CA ALA A 190 2.47 12.13 6.07
C ALA A 190 3.26 10.90 5.59
N ASP A 191 2.61 9.72 5.59
CA ASP A 191 3.22 8.47 5.13
C ASP A 191 2.16 7.43 4.73
N TYR A 192 1.50 7.67 3.59
CA TYR A 192 0.52 6.72 3.06
C TYR A 192 1.17 5.49 2.45
N SER A 193 2.49 5.52 2.17
CA SER A 193 3.18 4.51 1.36
C SER A 193 3.16 3.12 2.00
N ILE A 194 3.45 3.05 3.30
CA ILE A 194 3.51 1.80 4.07
C ILE A 194 2.12 1.17 4.19
N ILE A 195 1.14 1.97 4.58
CA ILE A 195 -0.25 1.50 4.73
C ILE A 195 -0.82 1.08 3.37
N LEU A 196 -0.57 1.87 2.32
CA LEU A 196 -1.06 1.54 0.99
C LEU A 196 -0.43 0.27 0.44
N SER A 197 0.87 0.07 0.65
CA SER A 197 1.57 -1.17 0.31
C SER A 197 0.96 -2.37 1.03
N SER A 198 0.71 -2.24 2.34
CA SER A 198 0.13 -3.31 3.17
C SER A 198 -1.32 -3.62 2.78
N VAL A 199 -2.14 -2.59 2.51
CA VAL A 199 -3.52 -2.76 2.03
C VAL A 199 -3.52 -3.46 0.69
N LEU A 200 -2.69 -3.03 -0.27
CA LEU A 200 -2.63 -3.66 -1.58
C LEU A 200 -2.12 -5.10 -1.52
N ALA A 201 -1.16 -5.40 -0.64
CA ALA A 201 -0.72 -6.77 -0.39
C ALA A 201 -1.86 -7.65 0.16
N ALA A 202 -2.61 -7.14 1.15
CA ALA A 202 -3.78 -7.84 1.69
C ALA A 202 -4.85 -8.06 0.61
N LEU A 203 -5.17 -7.03 -0.18
CA LEU A 203 -6.10 -7.09 -1.31
C LEU A 203 -5.62 -8.01 -2.45
N GLY A 204 -4.32 -8.28 -2.55
CA GLY A 204 -3.73 -9.26 -3.46
C GLY A 204 -4.18 -10.70 -3.15
N ASN A 205 -4.64 -10.95 -1.93
CA ASN A 205 -5.15 -12.26 -1.50
C ASN A 205 -6.65 -12.41 -1.79
N SER A 206 -7.01 -13.40 -2.60
CA SER A 206 -8.40 -13.66 -3.00
C SER A 206 -9.34 -13.98 -1.83
N ASN A 207 -8.78 -14.42 -0.69
CA ASN A 207 -9.53 -14.82 0.50
C ASN A 207 -10.28 -13.65 1.17
N ILE A 208 -9.84 -12.40 0.98
CA ILE A 208 -10.59 -11.23 1.47
C ILE A 208 -11.94 -11.12 0.75
N TYR A 209 -11.95 -11.26 -0.57
CA TYR A 209 -13.18 -11.11 -1.36
C TYR A 209 -14.17 -12.25 -1.11
N TRP A 210 -13.69 -13.47 -0.91
CA TRP A 210 -14.57 -14.60 -0.58
C TRP A 210 -15.37 -14.35 0.70
N ARG A 211 -14.72 -13.89 1.78
CA ARG A 211 -15.40 -13.51 3.02
C ARG A 211 -16.37 -12.35 2.83
N LEU A 212 -16.00 -11.34 2.03
CA LEU A 212 -16.89 -10.22 1.74
C LEU A 212 -18.13 -10.63 0.94
N ILE A 213 -18.03 -11.68 0.12
CA ILE A 213 -19.16 -12.28 -0.60
C ILE A 213 -20.07 -13.03 0.39
N GLU A 214 -19.49 -13.83 1.29
CA GLU A 214 -20.23 -14.54 2.36
C GLU A 214 -21.03 -13.56 3.23
N ASP A 215 -20.43 -12.41 3.56
CA ASP A 215 -21.06 -11.37 4.37
C ASP A 215 -21.98 -10.41 3.58
N ALA A 216 -22.11 -10.58 2.26
CA ALA A 216 -22.81 -9.65 1.37
C ALA A 216 -22.33 -8.18 1.44
N LYS A 217 -21.07 -7.95 1.84
CA LYS A 217 -20.44 -6.61 2.00
C LYS A 217 -19.48 -6.23 0.87
N LEU A 218 -19.35 -7.06 -0.17
CA LEU A 218 -18.40 -6.85 -1.25
C LEU A 218 -18.60 -5.50 -1.97
N ASN A 219 -19.84 -5.13 -2.29
CA ASN A 219 -20.11 -3.90 -3.04
C ASN A 219 -19.78 -2.64 -2.23
N SER A 220 -20.17 -2.59 -0.94
CA SER A 220 -19.82 -1.48 -0.07
C SER A 220 -18.30 -1.40 0.13
N PHE A 221 -17.63 -2.54 0.29
CA PHE A 221 -16.17 -2.57 0.41
C PHE A 221 -15.45 -2.00 -0.83
N ILE A 222 -15.90 -2.35 -2.03
CA ILE A 222 -15.35 -1.82 -3.30
C ILE A 222 -15.53 -0.30 -3.38
N GLN A 223 -16.71 0.18 -3.00
CA GLN A 223 -17.00 1.62 -2.98
C GLN A 223 -16.14 2.34 -1.92
N ASP A 224 -16.08 1.81 -0.70
CA ASP A 224 -15.30 2.36 0.41
C ASP A 224 -13.82 2.45 0.06
N PHE A 225 -13.26 1.44 -0.63
CA PHE A 225 -11.87 1.48 -1.08
C PHE A 225 -11.64 2.58 -2.12
N GLY A 226 -12.54 2.73 -3.10
CA GLY A 226 -12.45 3.80 -4.09
C GLY A 226 -12.52 5.20 -3.46
N SER A 227 -13.47 5.41 -2.55
CA SER A 227 -13.62 6.66 -1.80
C SER A 227 -12.47 6.93 -0.83
N PHE A 228 -11.85 5.88 -0.28
CA PHE A 228 -10.64 6.00 0.52
C PHE A 228 -9.45 6.53 -0.31
N LEU A 229 -9.22 5.98 -1.50
CA LEU A 229 -8.16 6.45 -2.40
C LEU A 229 -8.38 7.92 -2.79
N GLU A 230 -9.63 8.30 -3.11
CA GLU A 230 -9.99 9.67 -3.44
C GLU A 230 -9.77 10.62 -2.25
N ARG A 231 -10.19 10.25 -1.04
CA ARG A 231 -9.98 11.08 0.16
C ARG A 231 -8.52 11.35 0.46
N ILE A 232 -7.63 10.35 0.33
CA ILE A 232 -6.19 10.57 0.52
C ILE A 232 -5.66 11.52 -0.54
N ALA A 233 -6.03 11.30 -1.80
CA ALA A 233 -5.59 12.12 -2.92
C ALA A 233 -6.03 13.59 -2.73
N SER A 234 -7.29 13.82 -2.33
CA SER A 234 -7.87 15.15 -2.13
C SER A 234 -7.41 15.85 -0.84
N ALA A 235 -6.85 15.13 0.14
CA ALA A 235 -6.23 15.75 1.32
C ALA A 235 -4.87 16.40 0.98
N GLY A 236 -4.30 16.07 -0.18
CA GLY A 236 -3.09 16.66 -0.75
C GLY A 236 -3.31 18.07 -1.33
N SER A 237 -2.24 18.86 -1.41
CA SER A 237 -2.24 20.09 -2.23
C SER A 237 -1.51 19.82 -3.55
N GLY A 238 -2.13 20.16 -4.68
CA GLY A 238 -1.50 20.19 -6.02
C GLY A 238 -0.71 18.93 -6.39
N ASP A 239 0.61 18.96 -6.23
CA ASP A 239 1.51 17.87 -6.61
C ASP A 239 1.42 16.63 -5.70
N ASP A 240 0.83 16.75 -4.50
CA ASP A 240 0.58 15.61 -3.60
C ASP A 240 -0.36 14.57 -4.22
N GLU A 241 -1.43 15.02 -4.87
CA GLU A 241 -2.39 14.15 -5.55
C GLU A 241 -1.69 13.34 -6.65
N LYS A 242 -0.78 14.01 -7.37
CA LYS A 242 0.03 13.40 -8.43
C LYS A 242 0.92 12.30 -7.88
N ASN A 243 1.64 12.62 -6.82
CA ASN A 243 2.56 11.69 -6.17
C ASN A 243 1.82 10.51 -5.55
N PHE A 244 0.63 10.74 -4.98
CA PHE A 244 -0.21 9.68 -4.45
C PHE A 244 -0.59 8.65 -5.52
N PHE A 245 -1.22 9.08 -6.62
CA PHE A 245 -1.63 8.14 -7.67
C PHE A 245 -0.45 7.48 -8.37
N LYS A 246 0.72 8.15 -8.41
CA LYS A 246 1.95 7.57 -8.98
C LYS A 246 2.42 6.41 -8.14
N THR A 247 2.52 6.64 -6.83
CA THR A 247 2.88 5.62 -5.85
C THR A 247 1.84 4.50 -5.83
N PHE A 248 0.54 4.82 -5.90
CA PHE A 248 -0.53 3.83 -5.97
C PHE A 248 -0.38 2.91 -7.18
N VAL A 249 -0.22 3.44 -8.39
CA VAL A 249 -0.09 2.61 -9.60
C VAL A 249 1.18 1.76 -9.56
N LEU A 250 2.28 2.31 -9.03
CA LEU A 250 3.52 1.56 -8.83
C LEU A 250 3.28 0.37 -7.87
N LEU A 251 2.73 0.64 -6.68
CA LEU A 251 2.47 -0.40 -5.67
C LEU A 251 1.43 -1.42 -6.15
N LEU A 252 0.43 -1.00 -6.91
CA LEU A 252 -0.57 -1.88 -7.51
C LEU A 252 0.10 -2.94 -8.39
N SER A 253 1.08 -2.52 -9.20
CA SER A 253 1.81 -3.44 -10.09
C SER A 253 2.70 -4.44 -9.35
N VAL A 254 3.10 -4.12 -8.11
CA VAL A 254 3.96 -4.96 -7.27
C VAL A 254 3.11 -5.95 -6.46
N HIS A 255 2.04 -5.49 -5.83
CA HIS A 255 1.31 -6.26 -4.82
C HIS A 255 0.08 -7.00 -5.34
N VAL A 256 -0.52 -6.55 -6.45
CA VAL A 256 -1.79 -7.11 -6.94
C VAL A 256 -1.56 -7.86 -8.25
N SER A 257 -1.42 -9.18 -8.15
CA SER A 257 -1.13 -10.05 -9.29
C SER A 257 -2.26 -11.04 -9.62
N SER A 258 -3.14 -11.34 -8.66
CA SER A 258 -4.22 -12.31 -8.86
C SER A 258 -5.33 -11.73 -9.76
N SER A 259 -5.93 -12.58 -10.61
CA SER A 259 -7.01 -12.16 -11.52
C SER A 259 -8.21 -11.56 -10.77
N THR A 260 -8.59 -12.19 -9.65
CA THR A 260 -9.69 -11.77 -8.80
C THR A 260 -9.41 -10.40 -8.16
N SER A 261 -8.22 -10.23 -7.59
CA SER A 261 -7.83 -8.98 -6.95
C SER A 261 -7.73 -7.84 -7.95
N LEU A 262 -7.11 -8.08 -9.11
CA LEU A 262 -7.02 -7.08 -10.17
C LEU A 262 -8.41 -6.64 -10.63
N PHE A 263 -9.37 -7.56 -10.77
CA PHE A 263 -10.74 -7.21 -11.12
C PHE A 263 -11.40 -6.33 -10.06
N PHE A 264 -11.43 -6.73 -8.79
CA PHE A 264 -12.12 -5.97 -7.74
C PHE A 264 -11.45 -4.63 -7.43
N VAL A 265 -10.12 -4.57 -7.47
CA VAL A 265 -9.41 -3.29 -7.40
C VAL A 265 -9.79 -2.41 -8.59
N SER A 266 -9.88 -2.96 -9.81
CA SER A 266 -10.32 -2.17 -10.98
C SER A 266 -11.76 -1.64 -10.86
N CYS A 267 -12.66 -2.40 -10.22
CA CYS A 267 -14.02 -1.93 -9.92
C CYS A 267 -13.99 -0.75 -8.94
N SER A 268 -13.12 -0.80 -7.94
CA SER A 268 -12.99 0.27 -6.93
C SER A 268 -12.50 1.57 -7.55
N LEU A 269 -11.62 1.50 -8.55
CA LEU A 269 -11.09 2.67 -9.27
C LEU A 269 -12.14 3.42 -10.10
N GLN A 270 -13.32 2.83 -10.34
CA GLN A 270 -14.41 3.54 -11.00
C GLN A 270 -14.92 4.72 -10.16
N PHE A 271 -14.84 4.58 -8.83
CA PHE A 271 -15.28 5.57 -7.84
C PHE A 271 -14.24 6.67 -7.59
N CYS A 272 -13.01 6.55 -8.11
CA CYS A 272 -12.02 7.61 -7.99
C CYS A 272 -12.16 8.61 -9.14
N MET A 273 -12.15 9.92 -8.84
CA MET A 273 -12.10 11.00 -9.84
C MET A 273 -10.78 11.77 -9.75
N PRO A 274 -9.64 11.15 -10.13
CA PRO A 274 -8.37 11.85 -10.09
C PRO A 274 -8.35 13.02 -11.09
N ALA A 275 -7.65 14.10 -10.73
CA ALA A 275 -7.28 15.12 -11.68
C ALA A 275 -6.42 14.51 -12.82
N PRO A 276 -6.35 15.14 -14.00
CA PRO A 276 -5.37 14.79 -15.02
C PRO A 276 -3.97 15.18 -14.56
N ILE A 277 -3.07 14.19 -14.51
CA ILE A 277 -1.81 14.29 -13.75
C ILE A 277 -0.56 14.05 -14.61
N TYR A 278 -0.65 13.22 -15.66
CA TYR A 278 0.56 12.72 -16.33
C TYR A 278 0.68 13.08 -17.82
N ASN A 279 1.90 13.46 -18.17
CA ASN A 279 2.37 13.60 -19.55
C ASN A 279 2.96 12.30 -20.13
N ASN A 280 3.28 11.29 -19.30
CA ASN A 280 3.88 10.01 -19.69
C ASN A 280 3.31 8.79 -18.90
N CYS A 281 1.98 8.61 -18.90
CA CYS A 281 1.29 7.52 -18.20
C CYS A 281 1.77 6.10 -18.57
N LEU A 282 2.25 5.90 -19.80
CA LEU A 282 2.37 4.56 -20.39
C LEU A 282 3.36 3.65 -19.65
N ALA A 283 4.48 4.19 -19.17
CA ALA A 283 5.47 3.43 -18.43
C ALA A 283 4.89 2.87 -17.12
N LEU A 284 4.03 3.65 -16.45
CA LEU A 284 3.36 3.25 -15.20
C LEU A 284 2.20 2.29 -15.45
N CYS A 285 1.46 2.45 -16.55
CA CYS A 285 0.30 1.62 -16.85
C CYS A 285 0.68 0.24 -17.38
N ARG A 286 1.82 0.13 -18.09
CA ARG A 286 2.23 -1.09 -18.80
C ARG A 286 2.33 -2.34 -17.89
N PRO A 287 2.93 -2.28 -16.69
CA PRO A 287 2.99 -3.43 -15.79
C PRO A 287 1.59 -3.94 -15.41
N VAL A 288 0.67 -3.03 -15.06
CA VAL A 288 -0.71 -3.37 -14.68
C VAL A 288 -1.46 -4.00 -15.86
N LEU A 289 -1.42 -3.36 -17.03
CA LEU A 289 -2.09 -3.89 -18.24
C LEU A 289 -1.50 -5.22 -18.71
N SER A 290 -0.18 -5.41 -18.55
CA SER A 290 0.47 -6.70 -18.82
C SER A 290 -0.02 -7.80 -17.88
N ALA A 291 -0.19 -7.49 -16.59
CA ALA A 291 -0.76 -8.43 -15.63
C ALA A 291 -2.21 -8.80 -15.98
N VAL A 292 -3.04 -7.81 -16.34
CA VAL A 292 -4.42 -8.04 -16.81
C VAL A 292 -4.47 -8.86 -18.09
N ALA A 293 -3.56 -8.62 -19.04
CA ALA A 293 -3.49 -9.37 -20.29
C ALA A 293 -3.25 -10.88 -20.08
N ARG A 294 -2.58 -11.25 -18.99
CA ARG A 294 -2.33 -12.64 -18.58
C ARG A 294 -3.51 -13.32 -17.89
N MET A 295 -4.61 -12.62 -17.63
CA MET A 295 -5.80 -13.24 -17.05
C MET A 295 -6.36 -14.33 -17.98
N PRO A 296 -6.67 -15.53 -17.44
CA PRO A 296 -7.13 -16.66 -18.25
C PRO A 296 -8.58 -16.49 -18.73
N TYR A 297 -9.44 -15.91 -17.90
CA TYR A 297 -10.87 -15.78 -18.20
C TYR A 297 -11.14 -14.48 -18.99
N LEU A 298 -11.55 -14.66 -20.26
CA LEU A 298 -11.70 -13.58 -21.23
C LEU A 298 -12.68 -12.47 -20.80
N PRO A 299 -13.91 -12.77 -20.33
CA PRO A 299 -14.85 -11.71 -19.91
C PRO A 299 -14.28 -10.84 -18.78
N LEU A 300 -13.72 -11.47 -17.75
CA LEU A 300 -13.09 -10.76 -16.62
C LEU A 300 -11.91 -9.91 -17.09
N ARG A 301 -11.09 -10.44 -18.00
CA ARG A 301 -9.97 -9.70 -18.60
C ARG A 301 -10.46 -8.43 -19.31
N ILE A 302 -11.51 -8.53 -20.12
CA ILE A 302 -12.05 -7.39 -20.86
C ILE A 302 -12.59 -6.32 -19.91
N CYS A 303 -13.42 -6.71 -18.93
CA CYS A 303 -13.96 -5.79 -17.94
C CYS A 303 -12.86 -5.11 -17.13
N THR A 304 -11.88 -5.88 -16.66
CA THR A 304 -10.73 -5.36 -15.90
C THR A 304 -9.90 -4.40 -16.73
N THR A 305 -9.64 -4.74 -18.01
CA THR A 305 -8.92 -3.88 -18.95
C THR A 305 -9.66 -2.57 -19.16
N ALA A 306 -10.97 -2.62 -19.40
CA ALA A 306 -11.80 -1.43 -19.59
C ALA A 306 -11.79 -0.51 -18.35
N ASN A 307 -11.91 -1.09 -17.14
CA ASN A 307 -11.86 -0.37 -15.89
C ASN A 307 -10.53 0.37 -15.68
N PHE A 308 -9.41 -0.34 -15.86
CA PHE A 308 -8.09 0.28 -15.73
C PHE A 308 -7.85 1.35 -16.78
N LEU A 309 -8.27 1.13 -18.03
CA LEU A 309 -8.14 2.15 -19.06
C LEU A 309 -8.98 3.38 -18.74
N LYS A 310 -10.23 3.20 -18.29
CA LYS A 310 -11.08 4.32 -17.85
C LYS A 310 -10.39 5.13 -16.75
N PHE A 311 -9.78 4.46 -15.77
CA PHE A 311 -9.01 5.11 -14.72
C PHE A 311 -7.75 5.81 -15.25
N PHE A 312 -6.96 5.16 -16.11
CA PHE A 312 -5.76 5.75 -16.70
C PHE A 312 -6.06 6.93 -17.62
N PHE A 313 -7.23 6.93 -18.29
CA PHE A 313 -7.70 8.09 -19.04
C PHE A 313 -8.03 9.27 -18.13
N LYS A 314 -8.64 9.03 -16.96
CA LYS A 314 -8.85 10.11 -15.96
C LYS A 314 -7.52 10.71 -15.50
N LEU A 315 -6.50 9.88 -15.32
CA LEU A 315 -5.14 10.31 -14.90
C LEU A 315 -4.30 10.98 -16.00
N ALA A 316 -4.63 10.76 -17.28
CA ALA A 316 -3.85 11.23 -18.42
C ALA A 316 -4.20 12.68 -18.79
N ASP A 317 -3.19 13.49 -19.13
CA ASP A 317 -3.42 14.77 -19.81
C ASP A 317 -3.79 14.54 -21.30
N ARG A 318 -4.38 15.54 -21.97
CA ARG A 318 -5.01 15.47 -23.30
C ARG A 318 -4.17 14.76 -24.37
N VAL A 319 -2.84 14.84 -24.29
CA VAL A 319 -1.90 14.21 -25.25
C VAL A 319 -1.81 12.68 -25.07
N CYS A 320 -1.90 12.17 -23.84
CA CYS A 320 -1.79 10.73 -23.54
C CYS A 320 -3.03 9.92 -23.98
N TYR A 321 -4.18 10.57 -24.19
CA TYR A 321 -5.42 9.93 -24.66
C TYR A 321 -5.24 9.19 -25.97
N PHE A 322 -4.46 9.74 -26.90
CA PHE A 322 -4.20 9.12 -28.19
C PHE A 322 -3.51 7.77 -28.04
N ILE A 323 -2.45 7.70 -27.23
CA ILE A 323 -1.61 6.51 -27.16
C ILE A 323 -2.31 5.38 -26.39
N ILE A 324 -3.04 5.71 -25.32
CA ILE A 324 -3.83 4.73 -24.56
C ILE A 324 -4.96 4.18 -25.45
N SER A 325 -5.59 5.03 -26.28
CA SER A 325 -6.62 4.61 -27.24
C SER A 325 -6.06 3.67 -28.31
N PHE A 326 -4.86 3.96 -28.84
CA PHE A 326 -4.17 3.06 -29.78
C PHE A 326 -3.79 1.71 -29.14
N TYR A 327 -3.35 1.71 -27.88
CA TYR A 327 -3.06 0.48 -27.14
C TYR A 327 -4.33 -0.35 -26.93
N TYR A 328 -5.45 0.26 -26.54
CA TYR A 328 -6.74 -0.41 -26.41
C TYR A 328 -7.16 -1.08 -27.72
N ILE A 329 -7.14 -0.31 -28.82
CA ILE A 329 -7.47 -0.84 -30.15
C ILE A 329 -6.54 -1.99 -30.51
N SER A 330 -5.23 -1.90 -30.24
CA SER A 330 -4.28 -2.97 -30.56
C SER A 330 -4.48 -4.24 -29.74
N VAL A 331 -4.75 -4.13 -28.43
CA VAL A 331 -5.02 -5.27 -27.54
C VAL A 331 -6.33 -5.95 -27.94
N VAL A 332 -7.38 -5.16 -28.18
CA VAL A 332 -8.70 -5.66 -28.54
C VAL A 332 -8.70 -6.29 -29.94
N THR A 333 -8.08 -5.65 -30.93
CA THR A 333 -8.00 -6.17 -32.31
C THR A 333 -7.13 -7.42 -32.42
N ASN A 334 -6.06 -7.57 -31.62
CA ASN A 334 -5.29 -8.81 -31.55
C ASN A 334 -6.07 -9.96 -30.88
N GLN A 335 -7.06 -9.67 -30.01
CA GLN A 335 -7.87 -10.70 -29.38
C GLN A 335 -9.03 -11.19 -30.26
N LYS A 336 -9.57 -10.36 -31.17
CA LYS A 336 -10.57 -10.78 -32.17
C LYS A 336 -10.09 -11.85 -33.15
N LYS A 337 -8.76 -11.97 -33.38
CA LYS A 337 -8.21 -13.05 -34.21
C LYS A 337 -8.41 -14.46 -33.63
N LYS A 338 -8.94 -14.61 -32.41
CA LYS A 338 -9.08 -15.91 -31.72
C LYS A 338 -10.49 -16.37 -31.41
N VAL A 339 -11.53 -15.53 -31.39
CA VAL A 339 -12.90 -15.97 -31.05
C VAL A 339 -13.98 -15.08 -31.68
N ASP A 340 -14.96 -15.68 -32.34
CA ASP A 340 -16.17 -15.02 -32.85
C ASP A 340 -17.27 -15.01 -31.78
N PHE A 341 -17.69 -13.82 -31.33
CA PHE A 341 -18.89 -13.64 -30.50
C PHE A 341 -19.75 -12.49 -31.04
N PRO A 342 -21.08 -12.68 -31.21
CA PRO A 342 -21.95 -11.72 -31.91
C PRO A 342 -22.33 -10.46 -31.09
N ASN A 343 -22.21 -10.47 -29.76
CA ASN A 343 -22.64 -9.34 -28.90
C ASN A 343 -21.50 -8.39 -28.48
N PHE A 344 -20.29 -8.60 -29.01
CA PHE A 344 -19.10 -7.82 -28.64
C PHE A 344 -19.03 -6.45 -29.32
N SER A 345 -19.78 -6.26 -30.41
CA SER A 345 -19.70 -5.07 -31.28
C SER A 345 -20.31 -3.81 -30.64
N GLU A 346 -21.38 -3.93 -29.86
CA GLU A 346 -22.10 -2.76 -29.34
C GLU A 346 -21.35 -2.02 -28.21
N PHE A 347 -20.71 -2.76 -27.30
CA PHE A 347 -19.94 -2.16 -26.19
C PHE A 347 -18.63 -1.51 -26.65
N GLU A 348 -17.96 -2.13 -27.62
CA GLU A 348 -16.81 -1.52 -28.32
C GLU A 348 -17.24 -0.26 -29.07
N PHE A 349 -18.38 -0.29 -29.77
CA PHE A 349 -18.89 0.87 -30.50
C PHE A 349 -19.24 2.02 -29.56
N ALA A 350 -19.89 1.75 -28.43
CA ALA A 350 -20.21 2.78 -27.44
C ALA A 350 -18.95 3.43 -26.84
N THR A 351 -17.93 2.62 -26.53
CA THR A 351 -16.67 3.11 -25.96
C THR A 351 -15.85 3.89 -26.98
N ILE A 352 -15.73 3.37 -28.21
CA ILE A 352 -15.06 4.05 -29.33
C ILE A 352 -15.81 5.33 -29.73
N SER A 353 -17.14 5.30 -29.76
CA SER A 353 -17.98 6.46 -30.04
C SER A 353 -17.85 7.53 -28.95
N MET A 354 -17.77 7.13 -27.66
CA MET A 354 -17.49 8.04 -26.55
C MET A 354 -16.10 8.68 -26.65
N ILE A 355 -15.08 7.89 -27.04
CA ILE A 355 -13.71 8.38 -27.29
C ILE A 355 -13.70 9.37 -28.47
N ILE A 356 -14.36 9.06 -29.59
CA ILE A 356 -14.45 9.92 -30.78
C ILE A 356 -15.22 11.21 -30.48
N SER A 357 -16.32 11.12 -29.73
CA SER A 357 -17.17 12.24 -29.35
C SER A 357 -16.42 13.24 -28.45
N ARG A 358 -15.66 12.75 -27.46
CA ARG A 358 -14.90 13.60 -26.53
C ARG A 358 -13.60 14.16 -27.10
N THR A 359 -12.98 13.49 -28.08
CA THR A 359 -11.70 13.93 -28.67
C THR A 359 -11.85 14.79 -29.93
N GLY A 360 -13.07 15.00 -30.43
CA GLY A 360 -13.32 15.77 -31.67
C GLY A 360 -12.84 15.07 -32.95
N MET A 361 -12.43 13.80 -32.86
CA MET A 361 -11.74 13.07 -33.93
C MET A 361 -12.67 12.38 -34.92
N LYS A 362 -13.57 13.12 -35.58
CA LYS A 362 -14.45 12.54 -36.60
C LYS A 362 -13.70 12.01 -37.84
N HIS A 363 -12.55 12.59 -38.18
CA HIS A 363 -11.88 12.31 -39.46
C HIS A 363 -10.80 11.22 -39.44
N ILE A 364 -10.17 10.93 -38.29
CA ILE A 364 -9.00 10.04 -38.25
C ILE A 364 -9.40 8.56 -38.06
N VAL A 365 -10.44 8.28 -37.28
CA VAL A 365 -10.91 6.91 -37.08
C VAL A 365 -11.63 6.38 -38.33
N SER A 366 -12.38 7.25 -39.04
CA SER A 366 -13.12 6.93 -40.26
C SER A 366 -12.25 6.27 -41.35
N ARG A 367 -11.02 6.77 -41.61
CA ARG A 367 -10.21 6.24 -42.73
C ARG A 367 -9.58 4.87 -42.49
N ARG A 368 -9.21 4.52 -41.24
CA ARG A 368 -8.61 3.21 -40.93
C ARG A 368 -9.63 2.15 -40.52
N TYR A 369 -10.75 2.52 -39.90
CA TYR A 369 -11.80 1.57 -39.51
C TYR A 369 -12.69 1.15 -40.70
N CYS A 370 -13.00 2.06 -41.63
CA CYS A 370 -13.85 1.75 -42.79
C CYS A 370 -13.19 0.82 -43.84
N GLN A 371 -11.87 0.67 -43.84
CA GLN A 371 -11.21 -0.27 -44.75
C GLN A 371 -11.38 -1.74 -44.34
N ASN A 372 -11.67 -2.03 -43.05
CA ASN A 372 -11.82 -3.40 -42.54
C ASN A 372 -13.28 -3.87 -42.40
N TYR A 373 -14.27 -2.99 -42.54
CA TYR A 373 -15.69 -3.31 -42.34
C TYR A 373 -16.52 -2.94 -43.58
N ARG A 374 -16.46 -3.76 -44.64
CA ARG A 374 -17.29 -3.62 -45.85
C ARG A 374 -18.66 -4.32 -45.77
N LYS A 375 -19.11 -4.78 -44.59
CA LYS A 375 -20.34 -5.59 -44.46
C LYS A 375 -21.24 -5.27 -43.26
N ILE A 376 -21.19 -4.05 -42.72
CA ILE A 376 -22.22 -3.59 -41.78
C ILE A 376 -23.00 -2.46 -42.46
N ASN A 377 -24.30 -2.68 -42.59
CA ASN A 377 -25.23 -1.83 -43.31
C ASN A 377 -25.27 -0.42 -42.67
N MET A 378 -24.79 0.59 -43.40
CA MET A 378 -24.67 1.99 -42.94
C MET A 378 -26.01 2.60 -42.48
N ASP A 379 -27.13 2.07 -42.96
CA ASP A 379 -28.47 2.54 -42.60
C ASP A 379 -28.87 2.18 -41.15
N PHE A 380 -28.29 1.12 -40.57
CA PHE A 380 -28.49 0.78 -39.15
C PHE A 380 -27.72 1.75 -38.23
N CYS A 381 -26.54 2.20 -38.68
CA CYS A 381 -25.69 3.14 -37.93
C CYS A 381 -26.30 4.54 -37.87
N TYR A 382 -26.95 5.02 -38.93
CA TYR A 382 -27.58 6.34 -38.93
C TYR A 382 -28.86 6.40 -38.08
N LYS A 383 -29.68 5.33 -38.07
CA LYS A 383 -30.92 5.27 -37.28
C LYS A 383 -30.68 5.22 -35.77
N ASN A 384 -29.56 4.66 -35.31
CA ASN A 384 -29.24 4.59 -33.88
C ASN A 384 -28.44 5.80 -33.37
N PHE A 385 -27.80 6.56 -34.27
CA PHE A 385 -27.07 7.79 -33.91
C PHE A 385 -28.01 8.91 -33.44
N SER A 386 -29.21 9.04 -34.03
CA SER A 386 -30.25 9.98 -33.59
C SER A 386 -30.84 9.60 -32.22
N THR A 387 -30.98 8.30 -31.94
CA THR A 387 -31.48 7.78 -30.66
C THR A 387 -30.49 8.02 -29.51
N ILE A 388 -29.19 7.90 -29.79
CA ILE A 388 -28.12 8.17 -28.81
C ILE A 388 -27.97 9.69 -28.56
N GLN A 389 -28.22 10.55 -29.55
CA GLN A 389 -28.26 12.01 -29.33
C GLN A 389 -29.45 12.45 -28.46
N LEU A 390 -30.56 11.71 -28.46
CA LEU A 390 -31.72 11.95 -27.63
C LEU A 390 -31.50 11.53 -26.17
N LEU A 391 -30.75 10.45 -25.94
CA LEU A 391 -30.39 9.96 -24.59
C LEU A 391 -29.28 10.77 -23.90
N LEU A 392 -28.54 11.60 -24.64
CA LEU A 392 -27.48 12.48 -24.10
C LEU A 392 -27.96 13.92 -23.84
N LYS A 393 -29.26 14.20 -24.03
CA LYS A 393 -29.90 15.48 -23.73
C LYS A 393 -30.75 15.47 -22.45
N HIS A 394 -30.84 14.32 -21.78
CA HIS A 394 -31.33 14.14 -20.42
C HIS A 394 -30.19 13.58 -19.57
#